data_AF-A0AAC8Z0S1-F1
#
_entry.id   AF-A0AAC8Z0S1-F1
#
_cell.length_a   1.000
_cell.length_b   1.000
_cell.length_c   1.000
_cell.angle_alpha   90.00
_cell.angle_beta   90.00
_cell.angle_gamma   90.00
#
_symmetry.space_group_name_H-M   'P 1'
#
loop_
_entity.id
_entity.type
_entity.pdbx_description
1 polymer ?
#
loop_
_entity_poly.entity_id
_entity_poly.type
_entity_poly.pdbx_seq_one_letter_code
_entity_poly.pdbx_strand_id
1 'polypeptide(L)'
;MSVRALLAALALLAAASPVAAKDASQPSEYRSGVTVEHLYKQDIEYYFTNWFGRLEASDGPWRDIYFETAEKYVNKGVMRINCADAEADIDFTLYDVGTYGDAAERRQVTIPYADRKAWADGNYEPMSGETPPIEFYAAARQRFCN
;
A
#
# COMPACT_ATOMS: atom_id res chain seq x y z
N MET A 1 -38.16 36.60 -46.61
CA MET A 1 -38.36 36.56 -45.15
C MET A 1 -38.09 35.15 -44.68
N SER A 2 -37.19 35.03 -43.70
CA SER A 2 -36.52 33.82 -43.22
C SER A 2 -37.30 33.18 -42.08
N VAL A 3 -37.39 31.84 -42.03
CA VAL A 3 -37.61 31.10 -40.77
C VAL A 3 -36.78 29.82 -40.80
N ARG A 4 -35.52 29.93 -40.35
CA ARG A 4 -34.74 28.82 -39.77
C ARG A 4 -35.08 28.78 -38.28
N ALA A 5 -35.50 27.62 -37.75
CA ALA A 5 -35.54 27.34 -36.31
C ALA A 5 -34.77 26.02 -36.10
N LEU A 6 -33.48 26.04 -35.77
CA LEU A 6 -32.90 26.08 -34.41
C LEU A 6 -33.66 25.17 -33.42
N LEU A 7 -33.14 23.96 -33.17
CA LEU A 7 -32.20 23.61 -32.09
C LEU A 7 -32.84 23.72 -30.70
N ALA A 8 -33.36 22.60 -30.20
CA ALA A 8 -33.59 22.40 -28.77
C ALA A 8 -33.66 20.90 -28.45
N ALA A 9 -32.66 20.39 -27.73
CA ALA A 9 -32.87 19.52 -26.56
C ALA A 9 -31.51 19.26 -25.90
N LEU A 10 -31.20 20.08 -24.90
CA LEU A 10 -30.29 19.72 -23.82
C LEU A 10 -30.83 18.43 -23.18
N ALA A 11 -30.04 17.35 -23.20
CA ALA A 11 -30.16 16.29 -22.21
C ALA A 11 -28.90 16.36 -21.37
N LEU A 12 -29.09 16.76 -20.11
CA LEU A 12 -28.07 16.79 -19.08
C LEU A 12 -27.39 15.42 -19.02
N LEU A 13 -26.09 15.35 -19.31
CA LEU A 13 -25.29 14.25 -18.78
C LEU A 13 -25.29 14.45 -17.26
N ALA A 14 -26.07 13.62 -16.58
CA ALA A 14 -25.93 13.39 -15.16
C ALA A 14 -24.45 13.12 -14.88
N ALA A 15 -23.81 14.03 -14.17
CA ALA A 15 -22.54 13.76 -13.52
C ALA A 15 -22.81 12.61 -12.55
N ALA A 16 -22.55 11.38 -12.98
CA ALA A 16 -22.29 10.29 -12.07
C ALA A 16 -21.03 10.70 -11.32
N SER A 17 -21.20 11.38 -10.18
CA SER A 17 -20.13 11.51 -9.20
C SER A 17 -19.67 10.07 -8.94
N PRO A 18 -18.42 9.71 -9.23
CA PRO A 18 -17.94 8.42 -8.80
C PRO A 18 -18.11 8.44 -7.28
N VAL A 19 -18.92 7.52 -6.76
CA VAL A 19 -18.84 7.17 -5.35
C VAL A 19 -17.40 6.75 -5.18
N ALA A 20 -16.56 7.64 -4.65
CA ALA A 20 -15.21 7.32 -4.27
C ALA A 20 -15.35 6.13 -3.33
N ALA A 21 -14.94 4.95 -3.79
CA ALA A 21 -14.88 3.77 -2.97
C ALA A 21 -14.07 4.20 -1.76
N LYS A 22 -14.75 4.30 -0.62
CA LYS A 22 -14.13 4.64 0.65
C LYS A 22 -13.02 3.61 0.82
N ASP A 23 -11.75 4.01 0.74
CA ASP A 23 -10.61 3.13 0.98
C ASP A 23 -10.92 2.36 2.27
N ALA A 24 -11.18 1.06 2.13
CA ALA A 24 -11.85 0.30 3.16
C ALA A 24 -10.92 0.25 4.38
N SER A 25 -11.21 1.11 5.35
CA SER A 25 -10.49 1.18 6.60
C SER A 25 -11.06 0.15 7.56
N GLN A 26 -10.20 -0.50 8.33
CA GLN A 26 -10.59 -1.50 9.32
C GLN A 26 -9.74 -1.41 10.59
N PRO A 27 -10.23 -1.91 11.73
CA PRO A 27 -9.37 -2.13 12.90
C PRO A 27 -8.20 -3.04 12.56
N SER A 28 -7.04 -2.78 13.15
CA SER A 28 -5.89 -3.65 13.00
C SER A 28 -6.09 -4.98 13.72
N GLU A 29 -5.72 -6.08 13.06
CA GLU A 29 -5.75 -7.43 13.64
C GLU A 29 -4.69 -7.62 14.73
N TYR A 30 -3.61 -6.82 14.68
CA TYR A 30 -2.44 -7.02 15.53
C TYR A 30 -2.22 -5.91 16.56
N ARG A 31 -2.88 -4.75 16.41
CA ARG A 31 -2.66 -3.58 17.26
C ARG A 31 -3.99 -3.00 17.73
N SER A 32 -4.23 -3.10 19.04
CA SER A 32 -5.45 -2.54 19.65
C SER A 32 -5.52 -1.03 19.47
N GLY A 33 -6.70 -0.52 19.11
CA GLY A 33 -6.95 0.92 18.92
C GLY A 33 -6.33 1.51 17.65
N VAL A 34 -5.76 0.68 16.78
CA VAL A 34 -5.20 1.10 15.49
C VAL A 34 -6.20 0.83 14.37
N THR A 35 -6.33 1.78 13.45
CA THR A 35 -7.07 1.62 12.19
C THR A 35 -6.10 1.63 11.03
N VAL A 36 -6.25 0.69 10.11
CA VAL A 36 -5.48 0.58 8.87
C VAL A 36 -6.40 0.76 7.66
N GLU A 37 -5.84 1.21 6.55
CA GLU A 37 -6.55 1.36 5.27
C GLU A 37 -6.03 0.31 4.28
N HIS A 38 -6.94 -0.22 3.45
CA HIS A 38 -6.55 -1.11 2.36
C HIS A 38 -5.72 -0.34 1.32
N LEU A 39 -4.52 -0.82 1.02
CA LEU A 39 -3.61 -0.18 0.06
C LEU A 39 -3.46 -1.00 -1.21
N TYR A 40 -3.41 -2.32 -1.11
CA TYR A 40 -3.12 -3.17 -2.27
C TYR A 40 -3.73 -4.56 -2.12
N LYS A 41 -4.36 -5.04 -3.21
CA LYS A 41 -4.81 -6.42 -3.34
C LYS A 41 -3.81 -7.16 -4.22
N GLN A 42 -3.11 -8.13 -3.64
CA GLN A 42 -2.20 -9.01 -4.35
C GLN A 42 -2.97 -10.25 -4.81
N ASP A 43 -3.11 -10.46 -6.13
CA ASP A 43 -3.67 -11.70 -6.66
C ASP A 43 -2.58 -12.78 -6.73
N ILE A 44 -2.86 -13.96 -6.18
CA ILE A 44 -1.92 -15.10 -6.10
C ILE A 44 -2.64 -16.36 -6.60
N GLU A 45 -2.50 -16.67 -7.90
CA GLU A 45 -3.12 -17.77 -8.65
C GLU A 45 -4.56 -18.17 -8.25
N TYR A 46 -4.76 -18.82 -7.10
CA TYR A 46 -6.05 -19.30 -6.58
C TYR A 46 -6.62 -18.51 -5.40
N TYR A 47 -5.90 -17.52 -4.86
CA TYR A 47 -6.30 -16.70 -3.72
C TYR A 47 -5.79 -15.26 -3.89
N PHE A 48 -6.05 -14.41 -2.90
CA PHE A 48 -5.51 -13.05 -2.87
C PHE A 48 -5.14 -12.67 -1.45
N THR A 49 -4.18 -11.77 -1.32
CA THR A 49 -3.81 -11.16 -0.05
C THR A 49 -4.14 -9.67 -0.10
N ASN A 50 -4.96 -9.23 0.84
CA ASN A 50 -5.19 -7.80 1.04
C ASN A 50 -4.10 -7.24 1.96
N TRP A 51 -3.38 -6.26 1.47
CA TRP A 51 -2.39 -5.50 2.22
C TRP A 51 -2.99 -4.20 2.70
N PHE A 52 -2.87 -3.98 3.99
CA PHE A 52 -3.31 -2.79 4.67
C PHE A 52 -2.10 -2.01 5.17
N GLY A 53 -2.27 -0.70 5.29
CA GLY A 53 -1.25 0.11 5.92
C GLY A 53 -1.80 1.37 6.56
N ARG A 54 -0.91 2.09 7.23
CA ARG A 54 -1.15 3.43 7.76
C ARG A 54 0.16 4.16 7.95
N LEU A 55 0.12 5.47 7.90
CA LEU A 55 1.25 6.30 8.31
C LEU A 55 1.41 6.24 9.83
N GLU A 56 2.61 5.85 10.29
CA GLU A 56 2.99 5.87 11.71
C GLU A 56 3.77 7.13 12.06
N ALA A 57 4.73 7.52 11.22
CA ALA A 57 5.57 8.68 11.46
C ALA A 57 6.00 9.35 10.15
N SER A 58 6.27 10.65 10.24
CA SER A 58 6.86 11.45 9.18
C SER A 58 8.03 12.24 9.74
N ASP A 59 9.18 12.15 9.07
CA ASP A 59 10.39 12.90 9.42
C ASP A 59 11.02 13.47 8.15
N GLY A 60 10.75 14.77 7.89
CA GLY A 60 11.12 15.41 6.62
C GLY A 60 10.55 14.63 5.42
N PRO A 61 11.40 14.15 4.49
CA PRO A 61 10.95 13.37 3.34
C PRO A 61 10.65 11.90 3.68
N TRP A 62 10.98 11.41 4.88
CA TRP A 62 10.80 10.02 5.26
C TRP A 62 9.39 9.76 5.79
N ARG A 63 8.84 8.59 5.47
CA ARG A 63 7.58 8.05 6.01
C ARG A 63 7.85 6.67 6.58
N ASP A 64 7.43 6.44 7.81
CA ASP A 64 7.33 5.11 8.39
C ASP A 64 5.88 4.65 8.27
N ILE A 65 5.66 3.56 7.54
CA ILE A 65 4.33 3.05 7.19
C ILE A 65 4.18 1.69 7.83
N TYR A 66 3.25 1.58 8.78
CA TYR A 66 2.84 0.29 9.29
C TYR A 66 2.10 -0.47 8.19
N PHE A 67 2.37 -1.77 8.09
CA PHE A 67 1.67 -2.66 7.18
C PHE A 67 1.28 -3.96 7.87
N GLU A 68 0.18 -4.54 7.41
CA GLU A 68 -0.33 -5.83 7.84
C GLU A 68 -1.24 -6.45 6.77
N THR A 69 -1.63 -7.69 7.01
CA THR A 69 -2.70 -8.38 6.30
C THR A 69 -3.69 -8.95 7.33
N ALA A 70 -4.85 -9.42 6.87
CA ALA A 70 -5.74 -10.23 7.72
C ALA A 70 -5.26 -11.69 7.86
N GLU A 71 -4.21 -12.06 7.13
CA GLU A 71 -3.67 -13.42 7.09
C GLU A 71 -2.70 -13.65 8.25
N LYS A 72 -2.95 -14.69 9.06
CA LYS A 72 -2.20 -14.95 10.30
C LYS A 72 -0.75 -15.34 10.10
N TYR A 73 -0.42 -15.88 8.93
CA TYR A 73 0.90 -16.41 8.62
C TYR A 73 1.71 -15.51 7.69
N VAL A 74 1.32 -14.23 7.59
CA VAL A 74 1.99 -13.24 6.74
C VAL A 74 2.70 -12.19 7.58
N ASN A 75 3.83 -11.69 7.09
CA ASN A 75 4.59 -10.67 7.79
C ASN A 75 3.76 -9.40 7.97
N LYS A 76 4.02 -8.76 9.11
CA LYS A 76 3.52 -7.46 9.52
C LYS A 76 4.70 -6.65 10.02
N GLY A 77 4.61 -5.33 9.95
CA GLY A 77 5.80 -4.54 10.19
C GLY A 77 5.70 -3.07 9.84
N VAL A 78 6.86 -2.47 9.65
CA VAL A 78 7.01 -1.09 9.23
C VAL A 78 7.89 -1.04 8.01
N MET A 79 7.43 -0.34 6.98
CA MET A 79 8.18 0.00 5.78
C MET A 79 8.54 1.49 5.84
N ARG A 80 9.82 1.82 5.76
CA ARG A 80 10.33 3.18 5.73
C ARG A 80 10.72 3.55 4.30
N ILE A 81 10.18 4.66 3.81
CA ILE A 81 10.37 5.14 2.43
C ILE A 81 10.70 6.63 2.40
N ASN A 82 11.38 7.06 1.35
CA ASN A 82 11.64 8.47 1.07
C ASN A 82 10.68 8.98 -0.02
N CYS A 83 9.98 10.09 0.27
CA CYS A 83 9.05 10.72 -0.67
C CYS A 83 9.71 11.72 -1.62
N ALA A 84 10.90 12.23 -1.29
CA ALA A 84 11.63 13.20 -2.12
C ALA A 84 12.66 12.55 -3.06
N ASP A 85 13.15 11.37 -2.70
CA ASP A 85 14.12 10.61 -3.47
C ASP A 85 13.56 9.24 -3.84
N ALA A 86 13.24 9.05 -5.13
CA ALA A 86 12.71 7.80 -5.63
C ALA A 86 13.74 6.67 -5.66
N GLU A 87 15.03 6.99 -5.58
CA GLU A 87 16.16 6.06 -5.61
C GLU A 87 16.73 5.76 -4.21
N ALA A 88 16.20 6.38 -3.16
CA ALA A 88 16.59 6.02 -1.79
C ALA A 88 16.24 4.56 -1.48
N ASP A 89 17.07 3.91 -0.66
CA ASP A 89 16.79 2.54 -0.21
C ASP A 89 15.48 2.46 0.59
N ILE A 90 14.87 1.27 0.59
CA ILE A 90 13.64 1.00 1.33
C ILE A 90 13.98 0.09 2.50
N ASP A 91 13.66 0.51 3.72
CA ASP A 91 13.88 -0.31 4.91
C ASP A 91 12.58 -0.97 5.37
N PHE A 92 12.67 -2.24 5.71
CA PHE A 92 11.61 -3.00 6.34
C PHE A 92 12.04 -3.46 7.73
N THR A 93 11.17 -3.26 8.71
CA THR A 93 11.18 -3.98 9.98
C THR A 93 10.01 -4.96 9.96
N LEU A 94 10.31 -6.25 9.98
CA LEU A 94 9.36 -7.35 9.86
C LEU A 94 9.24 -8.08 11.20
N TYR A 95 8.05 -8.57 11.55
CA TYR A 95 7.79 -9.36 12.77
C TYR A 95 7.23 -10.77 12.49
N ASP A 96 7.41 -11.27 11.26
CA ASP A 96 6.99 -12.60 10.81
C ASP A 96 5.55 -12.98 11.23
N VAL A 97 5.29 -14.26 11.50
CA VAL A 97 4.04 -14.79 12.06
C VAL A 97 3.90 -14.53 13.57
N GLY A 98 4.92 -13.98 14.23
CA GLY A 98 4.97 -13.75 15.68
C GLY A 98 4.16 -12.55 16.17
N THR A 99 4.37 -12.15 17.42
CA THR A 99 3.68 -10.98 18.01
C THR A 99 4.26 -9.69 17.42
N TYR A 100 3.40 -8.78 16.96
CA TYR A 100 3.87 -7.47 16.48
C TYR A 100 4.63 -6.72 17.58
N GLY A 101 5.81 -6.21 17.26
CA GLY A 101 6.64 -5.46 18.19
C GLY A 101 7.53 -6.33 19.10
N ASP A 102 7.44 -7.66 19.01
CA ASP A 102 8.36 -8.54 19.72
C ASP A 102 9.76 -8.46 19.10
N ALA A 103 10.76 -8.15 19.93
CA ALA A 103 12.14 -8.05 19.49
C ALA A 103 12.72 -9.40 19.02
N ALA A 104 12.22 -10.52 19.54
CA ALA A 104 12.68 -11.86 19.16
C ALA A 104 12.27 -12.24 17.73
N GLU A 105 11.14 -11.70 17.27
CA GLU A 105 10.56 -11.95 15.94
C GLU A 105 11.01 -10.91 14.91
N ARG A 106 11.80 -9.92 15.35
CA ARG A 106 12.18 -8.77 14.54
C ARG A 106 13.27 -9.12 13.52
N ARG A 107 12.96 -8.92 12.24
CA ARG A 107 13.91 -9.00 11.13
C ARG A 107 14.00 -7.67 10.40
N GLN A 108 15.22 -7.21 10.10
CA GLN A 108 15.46 -6.02 9.30
C GLN A 108 15.89 -6.40 7.89
N VAL A 109 15.32 -5.73 6.89
CA VAL A 109 15.70 -5.88 5.48
C VAL A 109 15.79 -4.48 4.87
N THR A 110 16.91 -4.18 4.24
CA THR A 110 17.05 -3.01 3.37
C THR A 110 16.99 -3.50 1.94
N ILE A 111 16.18 -2.88 1.10
CA ILE A 111 16.10 -3.12 -0.34
C ILE A 111 16.82 -1.97 -1.05
N PRO A 112 18.06 -2.18 -1.53
CA PRO A 112 18.75 -1.20 -2.35
C PRO A 112 17.96 -0.87 -3.61
N TYR A 113 18.06 0.35 -4.12
CA TYR A 113 17.41 0.71 -5.39
C TYR A 113 17.73 -0.25 -6.53
N ALA A 114 18.98 -0.69 -6.63
CA ALA A 114 19.45 -1.62 -7.65
C ALA A 114 18.76 -3.00 -7.59
N ASP A 115 18.28 -3.41 -6.41
CA ASP A 115 17.68 -4.74 -6.19
C ASP A 115 16.15 -4.74 -6.34
N ARG A 116 15.52 -3.57 -6.52
CA ARG A 116 14.06 -3.49 -6.68
C ARG A 116 13.54 -4.27 -7.87
N LYS A 117 14.32 -4.38 -8.95
CA LYS A 117 13.96 -5.25 -10.08
C LYS A 117 13.95 -6.72 -9.66
N ALA A 118 14.97 -7.19 -8.94
CA ALA A 118 15.01 -8.55 -8.45
C ALA A 118 13.83 -8.83 -7.50
N TRP A 119 13.46 -7.87 -6.66
CA TRP A 119 12.29 -7.97 -5.78
C TRP A 119 10.98 -8.06 -6.56
N ALA A 120 10.79 -7.19 -7.56
CA ALA A 120 9.63 -7.22 -8.45
C ALA A 120 9.49 -8.55 -9.20
N ASP A 121 10.62 -9.14 -9.60
CA ASP A 121 10.64 -10.43 -10.32
C ASP A 121 10.50 -11.64 -9.36
N GLY A 122 10.35 -11.42 -8.05
CA GLY A 122 10.28 -12.49 -7.05
C GLY A 122 11.63 -13.20 -6.78
N ASN A 123 12.74 -12.63 -7.25
CA ASN A 123 14.09 -13.20 -7.18
C ASN A 123 14.98 -12.55 -6.12
N TYR A 124 14.39 -11.82 -5.16
CA TYR A 124 15.12 -11.19 -4.05
C TYR A 124 14.90 -11.98 -2.76
N GLU A 125 15.85 -12.87 -2.46
CA GLU A 125 15.77 -13.81 -1.33
C GLU A 125 15.43 -13.16 0.03
N PRO A 126 15.95 -11.96 0.40
CA PRO A 126 15.59 -11.33 1.66
C PRO A 126 14.10 -10.99 1.80
N MET A 127 13.38 -10.86 0.69
CA MET A 127 11.92 -10.64 0.65
C MET A 127 11.16 -11.87 0.14
N SER A 128 11.80 -13.05 0.13
CA SER A 128 11.09 -14.29 -0.19
C SER A 128 10.06 -14.65 0.89
N GLY A 129 9.03 -15.41 0.49
CA GLY A 129 7.94 -15.84 1.37
C GLY A 129 6.85 -14.78 1.55
N GLU A 130 6.22 -14.80 2.73
CA GLU A 130 5.01 -14.03 3.03
C GLU A 130 5.35 -12.58 3.44
N THR A 131 5.97 -11.82 2.53
CA THR A 131 6.34 -10.40 2.73
C THR A 131 5.64 -9.50 1.71
N PRO A 132 5.55 -8.17 1.95
CA PRO A 132 4.94 -7.26 0.99
C PRO A 132 5.60 -7.33 -0.38
N PRO A 133 4.83 -7.30 -1.49
CA PRO A 133 5.37 -7.21 -2.84
C PRO A 133 5.73 -5.76 -3.20
N ILE A 134 6.45 -5.54 -4.31
CA ILE A 134 6.84 -4.19 -4.75
C ILE A 134 5.64 -3.28 -5.06
N GLU A 135 4.53 -3.87 -5.47
CA GLU A 135 3.28 -3.19 -5.76
C GLU A 135 2.66 -2.58 -4.50
N PHE A 136 2.85 -3.22 -3.33
CA PHE A 136 2.47 -2.62 -2.06
C PHE A 136 3.29 -1.35 -1.78
N TYR A 137 4.60 -1.38 -2.02
CA TYR A 137 5.45 -0.19 -1.92
C TYR A 137 4.99 0.94 -2.85
N ALA A 138 4.65 0.61 -4.10
CA ALA A 138 4.15 1.60 -5.06
C ALA A 138 2.83 2.23 -4.59
N ALA A 139 1.88 1.42 -4.09
CA ALA A 139 0.61 1.89 -3.55
C ALA A 139 0.81 2.77 -2.30
N ALA A 140 1.68 2.35 -1.39
CA ALA A 140 2.00 3.10 -0.18
C ALA A 140 2.65 4.46 -0.51
N ARG A 141 3.57 4.51 -1.48
CA ARG A 141 4.10 5.79 -2.00
C ARG A 141 3.00 6.68 -2.56
N GLN A 142 2.14 6.14 -3.41
CA GLN A 142 1.03 6.90 -3.99
C GLN A 142 0.13 7.49 -2.90
N ARG A 143 -0.07 6.77 -1.80
CA ARG A 143 -0.96 7.16 -0.71
C ARG A 143 -0.37 8.17 0.27
N PHE A 144 0.93 8.08 0.59
CA PHE A 144 1.54 8.83 1.69
C PHE A 144 2.63 9.84 1.27
N CYS A 145 3.00 9.87 -0.01
CA CYS A 145 3.97 10.83 -0.56
C CYS A 145 3.35 11.91 -1.46
N ASN A 146 2.08 11.77 -1.84
CA ASN A 146 1.35 12.71 -2.68
C ASN A 146 0.50 13.68 -1.86
#